data_AF-I3ZXH2-F1
#
_entry.id   AF-I3ZXH2-F1
#
_cell.length_a   1.000
_cell.length_b   1.000
_cell.length_c   1.000
_cell.angle_alpha   90.00
_cell.angle_beta   90.00
_cell.angle_gamma   90.00
#
_symmetry.space_group_name_H-M   'P 1'
#
loop_
_entity.id
_entity.type
_entity.pdbx_description
1 polymer ?
#
loop_
_entity_poly.entity_id
_entity_poly.type
_entity_poly.pdbx_seq_one_letter_code
_entity_poly.pdbx_strand_id
1 'polypeptide(L)'
;MKKILLLSSIIFSSICFGQDFRTRELPSKDLPTEPIYVLDGNVISKDQLKKVSSFVRVLKGPEALAIYGAQARYGVIFLTEHMDWGKTPLILLSGKEISSDDFLKLDQNEIEKTNILKGKEATDKYGEKAENGVIELTAKNKKDHFYLCQCSGKDKNTKKPIVFLDGQEITQDQLDKLSPENIESFKILKDHATDKYGERAKYGVIEITSKK
;
A
#
# COMPACT_ATOMS: atom_id res chain seq x y z
N MET A 1 79.57 35.54 40.62
CA MET A 1 79.78 36.07 41.99
C MET A 1 78.42 36.49 42.55
N LYS A 2 78.13 36.17 43.84
CA LYS A 2 76.91 36.43 44.65
C LYS A 2 75.68 35.58 44.24
N LYS A 3 75.15 34.57 44.98
CA LYS A 3 74.70 34.47 46.41
C LYS A 3 73.82 35.68 46.77
N ILE A 4 72.55 35.60 47.23
CA ILE A 4 72.02 34.78 48.33
C ILE A 4 70.51 35.12 48.56
N LEU A 5 69.68 34.15 49.00
CA LEU A 5 68.47 34.21 49.88
C LEU A 5 67.21 35.04 49.44
N LEU A 6 65.95 34.73 49.76
CA LEU A 6 65.31 33.92 50.81
C LEU A 6 63.84 33.57 50.43
N LEU A 7 63.34 32.49 51.02
CA LEU A 7 61.98 31.95 50.94
C LEU A 7 60.89 32.89 51.51
N SER A 8 59.68 32.81 50.96
CA SER A 8 58.46 32.80 51.77
C SER A 8 57.30 32.10 51.03
N SER A 9 56.84 30.98 51.60
CA SER A 9 55.62 30.26 51.27
C SER A 9 54.38 31.16 51.24
N ILE A 10 53.57 31.07 50.17
CA ILE A 10 52.12 31.31 50.26
C ILE A 10 51.40 30.22 49.43
N ILE A 11 51.07 29.14 50.14
CA ILE A 11 49.77 28.45 50.24
C ILE A 11 48.95 28.28 48.94
N PHE A 12 48.77 26.99 48.60
CA PHE A 12 47.75 26.36 47.77
C PHE A 12 46.42 27.14 47.64
N SER A 13 46.01 27.41 46.39
CA SER A 13 44.61 27.39 46.01
C SER A 13 44.47 26.79 44.61
N SER A 14 43.65 25.75 44.54
CA SER A 14 43.27 24.95 43.40
C SER A 14 43.06 25.73 42.11
N ILE A 15 43.85 25.43 41.08
CA ILE A 15 43.40 25.54 39.69
C ILE A 15 43.80 24.24 39.00
N CYS A 16 42.80 23.36 38.85
CA CYS A 16 42.91 22.14 38.09
C CYS A 16 43.42 22.46 36.68
N PHE A 17 44.39 21.65 36.27
CA PHE A 17 44.95 21.55 34.94
C PHE A 17 43.85 21.08 33.96
N GLY A 18 43.01 22.00 33.50
CA GLY A 18 42.11 21.79 32.39
C GLY A 18 42.88 22.07 31.11
N GLN A 19 43.20 21.02 30.35
CA GLN A 19 43.72 21.17 29.00
C GLN A 19 42.78 22.10 28.22
N ASP A 20 43.34 23.17 27.65
CA ASP A 20 42.66 24.05 26.71
C ASP A 20 42.13 23.22 25.53
N PHE A 21 40.90 22.74 25.66
CA PHE A 21 40.10 22.29 24.55
C PHE A 21 39.75 23.56 23.78
N ARG A 22 40.69 23.98 22.91
CA ARG A 22 40.43 24.99 21.88
C ARG A 22 39.22 24.50 21.10
N THR A 23 38.04 25.00 21.47
CA THR A 23 36.89 24.99 20.59
C THR A 23 37.36 25.69 19.33
N ARG A 24 37.62 24.89 18.27
CA ARG A 24 37.71 25.43 16.93
C ARG A 24 36.39 26.15 16.71
N GLU A 25 36.40 27.47 16.82
CA GLU A 25 35.34 28.30 16.29
C GLU A 25 35.28 27.96 14.79
N LEU A 26 34.31 27.13 14.43
CA LEU A 26 33.95 26.92 13.04
C LEU A 26 33.66 28.33 12.49
N PRO A 27 34.31 28.74 11.39
CA PRO A 27 34.07 30.05 10.82
C PRO A 27 32.56 30.16 10.59
N SER A 28 31.94 31.19 11.19
CA SER A 28 30.53 31.52 11.03
C SER A 28 30.30 31.95 9.59
N LYS A 29 30.36 30.99 8.68
CA LYS A 29 29.95 31.12 7.30
C LYS A 29 28.44 31.10 7.35
N ASP A 30 27.87 32.30 7.28
CA ASP A 30 26.46 32.66 7.18
C ASP A 30 25.52 31.44 7.18
N LEU A 31 25.10 31.03 8.37
CA LEU A 31 24.11 29.97 8.52
C LEU A 31 22.79 30.47 7.91
N PRO A 32 22.11 29.68 7.07
CA PRO A 32 20.90 30.11 6.39
C PRO A 32 19.82 30.50 7.42
N THR A 33 19.29 31.71 7.30
CA THR A 33 18.18 32.23 8.12
C THR A 33 16.80 31.80 7.59
N GLU A 34 16.78 31.10 6.46
CA GLU A 34 15.57 30.56 5.83
C GLU A 34 15.44 29.04 6.08
N PRO A 35 14.20 28.51 6.19
CA PRO A 35 13.98 27.07 6.29
C PRO A 35 14.38 26.37 4.99
N ILE A 36 14.75 25.10 5.11
CA ILE A 36 15.01 24.25 3.94
C ILE A 36 13.67 23.72 3.41
N TYR A 37 13.47 23.81 2.10
CA TYR A 37 12.32 23.24 1.42
C TYR A 37 12.70 21.89 0.83
N VAL A 38 11.89 20.86 1.09
CA VAL A 38 12.12 19.50 0.61
C VAL A 38 10.88 19.02 -0.14
N LEU A 39 11.04 18.65 -1.41
CA LEU A 39 10.01 18.09 -2.27
C LEU A 39 10.32 16.61 -2.54
N ASP A 40 9.46 15.71 -2.11
CA ASP A 40 9.59 14.25 -2.28
C ASP A 40 10.99 13.69 -1.90
N GLY A 41 11.60 14.26 -0.86
CA GLY A 41 12.92 13.87 -0.35
C GLY A 41 14.10 14.66 -0.94
N ASN A 42 13.88 15.55 -1.90
CA ASN A 42 14.93 16.38 -2.51
C ASN A 42 14.87 17.82 -2.02
N VAL A 43 16.03 18.41 -1.69
CA VAL A 43 16.12 19.83 -1.29
C VAL A 43 15.90 20.73 -2.51
N ILE A 44 14.97 21.70 -2.39
CA ILE A 44 14.60 22.64 -3.46
C ILE A 44 14.77 24.10 -3.02
N SER A 45 14.99 25.00 -4.00
CA SER A 45 15.08 26.45 -3.77
C SER A 45 13.71 27.12 -3.74
N LYS A 46 13.62 28.25 -3.03
CA LYS A 46 12.39 29.05 -2.85
C LYS A 46 11.67 29.42 -4.16
N ASP A 47 12.41 29.63 -5.24
CA ASP A 47 11.83 29.97 -6.55
C ASP A 47 11.08 28.81 -7.21
N GLN A 48 11.46 27.56 -6.88
CA GLN A 48 10.77 26.37 -7.38
C GLN A 48 9.41 26.18 -6.70
N LEU A 49 9.16 26.82 -5.55
CA LEU A 49 7.90 26.73 -4.79
C LEU A 49 6.70 27.31 -5.53
N LYS A 50 6.91 28.36 -6.34
CA LYS A 50 5.82 29.10 -6.99
C LYS A 50 5.07 28.26 -8.03
N LYS A 51 5.60 27.11 -8.43
CA LYS A 51 4.98 26.18 -9.40
C LYS A 51 4.25 25.01 -8.74
N VAL A 52 4.34 24.82 -7.42
CA VAL A 52 3.87 23.60 -6.76
C VAL A 52 2.67 23.90 -5.86
N SER A 53 1.49 23.42 -6.27
CA SER A 53 0.28 23.41 -5.43
C SER A 53 0.42 22.33 -4.36
N SER A 54 0.94 22.66 -3.17
CA SER A 54 1.48 21.69 -2.21
C SER A 54 0.77 21.68 -0.85
N PHE A 55 0.58 20.50 -0.25
CA PHE A 55 0.28 20.35 1.18
C PHE A 55 1.57 20.55 1.99
N VAL A 56 1.57 21.47 2.95
CA VAL A 56 2.76 21.90 3.69
C VAL A 56 2.82 21.16 5.03
N ARG A 57 3.81 20.28 5.22
CA ARG A 57 4.15 19.73 6.55
C ARG A 57 5.43 20.38 7.06
N VAL A 58 5.41 20.87 8.29
CA VAL A 58 6.57 21.53 8.90
C VAL A 58 7.18 20.62 9.96
N LEU A 59 8.44 20.21 9.77
CA LEU A 59 9.24 19.49 10.76
C LEU A 59 10.17 20.48 11.48
N LYS A 60 10.10 20.53 12.81
CA LYS A 60 10.86 21.48 13.64
C LYS A 60 11.61 20.76 14.75
N GLY A 61 12.61 21.45 15.31
CA GLY A 61 13.29 20.99 16.53
C GLY A 61 14.38 19.93 16.28
N PRO A 62 14.75 19.15 17.31
CA PRO A 62 15.91 18.27 17.28
C PRO A 62 15.83 17.18 16.20
N GLU A 63 14.62 16.76 15.81
CA GLU A 63 14.36 15.78 14.76
C GLU A 63 14.85 16.25 13.38
N ALA A 64 14.62 17.53 13.06
CA ALA A 64 15.06 18.12 11.79
C ALA A 64 16.58 18.24 11.72
N LEU A 65 17.21 18.61 12.85
CA LEU A 65 18.67 18.69 12.99
C LEU A 65 19.34 17.33 12.88
N ALA A 66 18.70 16.26 13.38
CA ALA A 66 19.24 14.91 13.31
C ALA A 66 19.33 14.37 11.87
N ILE A 67 18.36 14.71 11.02
CA ILE A 67 18.28 14.21 9.64
C ILE A 67 19.07 15.10 8.67
N TYR A 68 18.94 16.43 8.81
CA TYR A 68 19.47 17.38 7.83
C TYR A 68 20.65 18.21 8.33
N GLY A 69 21.07 18.07 9.60
CA GLY A 69 22.23 18.75 10.17
C GLY A 69 21.98 20.22 10.55
N ALA A 70 23.07 20.98 10.76
CA ALA A 70 23.02 22.36 11.26
C ALA A 70 22.20 23.34 10.40
N GLN A 71 22.03 23.03 9.12
CA GLN A 71 21.25 23.79 8.16
C GLN A 71 19.72 23.72 8.42
N ALA A 72 19.24 22.72 9.16
CA ALA A 72 17.82 22.57 9.53
C ALA A 72 17.48 23.23 10.88
N ARG A 73 18.35 24.09 11.41
CA ARG A 73 18.14 24.81 12.68
C ARG A 73 16.82 25.57 12.75
N TYR A 74 16.34 26.09 11.62
CA TYR A 74 15.07 26.82 11.50
C TYR A 74 13.89 25.94 11.03
N GLY A 75 14.09 24.63 10.95
CA GLY A 75 13.10 23.65 10.53
C GLY A 75 13.17 23.31 9.04
N VAL A 76 12.45 22.24 8.67
CA VAL A 76 12.35 21.70 7.32
C VAL A 76 10.89 21.72 6.91
N ILE A 77 10.61 22.26 5.72
CA ILE A 77 9.29 22.26 5.14
C ILE A 77 9.23 21.14 4.11
N PHE A 78 8.44 20.11 4.40
CA PHE A 78 8.08 19.09 3.43
C PHE A 78 6.94 19.60 2.57
N LEU A 79 7.19 19.56 1.27
CA LEU A 79 6.23 19.82 0.23
C LEU A 79 5.99 18.49 -0.44
N THR A 80 4.73 18.10 -0.54
CA THR A 80 4.32 16.96 -1.33
C THR A 80 3.53 17.50 -2.50
N GLU A 81 3.82 17.04 -3.71
CA GLU A 81 2.98 17.34 -4.86
C GLU A 81 1.59 16.76 -4.60
N HIS A 82 0.59 17.63 -4.54
CA HIS A 82 -0.78 17.18 -4.63
C HIS A 82 -1.02 16.79 -6.09
N MET A 83 -1.37 15.52 -6.38
CA MET A 83 -1.85 15.17 -7.72
C MET A 83 -2.97 16.15 -8.09
N ASP A 84 -2.83 16.84 -9.22
CA ASP A 84 -3.84 17.77 -9.72
C ASP A 84 -5.19 17.05 -9.82
N TRP A 85 -6.08 17.34 -8.87
CA TRP A 85 -7.42 16.78 -8.76
C TRP A 85 -8.37 17.32 -9.85
N GLY A 86 -7.86 18.16 -10.76
CA GLY A 86 -8.60 18.74 -11.88
C GLY A 86 -8.48 17.97 -13.20
N LYS A 87 -7.61 16.96 -13.29
CA LYS A 87 -7.46 16.15 -14.52
C LYS A 87 -7.80 14.69 -14.22
N THR A 88 -8.87 14.20 -14.84
CA THR A 88 -9.31 12.82 -14.68
C THR A 88 -8.33 11.88 -15.39
N PRO A 89 -7.80 10.86 -14.70
CA PRO A 89 -7.00 9.83 -15.35
C PRO A 89 -7.86 8.99 -16.31
N LEU A 90 -7.23 8.33 -17.26
CA LEU A 90 -7.91 7.36 -18.13
C LEU A 90 -8.24 6.11 -17.31
N ILE A 91 -9.50 5.68 -17.30
CA ILE A 91 -9.94 4.51 -16.54
C ILE A 91 -10.27 3.38 -17.51
N LEU A 92 -9.66 2.22 -17.29
CA LEU A 92 -9.83 1.03 -18.10
C LEU A 92 -10.37 -0.11 -17.22
N LEU A 93 -11.46 -0.76 -17.64
CA LEU A 93 -11.96 -1.99 -17.04
C LEU A 93 -11.76 -3.14 -18.02
N SER A 94 -10.94 -4.11 -17.61
CA SER A 94 -10.53 -5.27 -18.41
C SER A 94 -10.04 -4.87 -19.82
N GLY A 95 -9.28 -3.78 -19.89
CA GLY A 95 -8.73 -3.23 -21.13
C GLY A 95 -9.67 -2.33 -21.93
N LYS A 96 -10.90 -2.08 -21.46
CA LYS A 96 -11.87 -1.19 -22.12
C LYS A 96 -12.01 0.14 -21.39
N GLU A 97 -11.96 1.26 -22.12
CA GLU A 97 -12.18 2.60 -21.56
C GLU A 97 -13.60 2.73 -20.99
N ILE A 98 -13.71 3.24 -19.76
CA ILE A 98 -14.98 3.50 -19.07
C ILE A 98 -15.06 4.94 -18.59
N SER A 99 -16.28 5.45 -18.43
CA SER A 99 -16.51 6.79 -17.90
C SER A 99 -16.30 6.84 -16.38
N SER A 100 -16.03 8.04 -15.85
CA SER A 100 -15.97 8.26 -14.40
C SER A 100 -17.25 7.86 -13.69
N ASP A 101 -18.41 8.09 -14.31
CA ASP A 101 -19.72 7.74 -13.74
C ASP A 101 -19.91 6.22 -13.65
N ASP A 102 -19.40 5.47 -14.63
CA ASP A 102 -19.46 4.01 -14.61
C ASP A 102 -18.46 3.43 -13.60
N PHE A 103 -17.28 4.05 -13.46
CA PHE A 103 -16.30 3.69 -12.44
C PHE A 103 -16.87 3.84 -11.02
N LEU A 104 -17.61 4.91 -10.74
CA LEU A 104 -18.25 5.13 -9.43
C LEU A 104 -19.34 4.10 -9.10
N LYS A 105 -19.90 3.43 -10.11
CA LYS A 105 -20.92 2.37 -9.93
C LYS A 105 -20.31 0.98 -9.76
N LEU A 106 -19.00 0.82 -9.92
CA LEU A 106 -18.35 -0.48 -9.80
C LEU A 106 -18.35 -0.97 -8.35
N ASP A 107 -18.73 -2.23 -8.15
CA ASP A 107 -18.57 -2.89 -6.86
C ASP A 107 -17.11 -3.32 -6.69
N GLN A 108 -16.50 -2.90 -5.57
CA GLN A 108 -15.13 -3.28 -5.21
C GLN A 108 -14.96 -4.81 -5.10
N ASN A 109 -16.02 -5.53 -4.75
CA ASN A 109 -15.99 -6.98 -4.64
C ASN A 109 -15.79 -7.68 -6.00
N GLU A 110 -16.18 -7.03 -7.09
CA GLU A 110 -16.03 -7.54 -8.46
C GLU A 110 -14.65 -7.22 -9.06
N ILE A 111 -13.78 -6.47 -8.38
CA ILE A 111 -12.45 -6.11 -8.90
C ILE A 111 -11.38 -7.09 -8.38
N GLU A 112 -10.63 -7.69 -9.30
CA GLU A 112 -9.54 -8.63 -9.02
C GLU A 112 -8.22 -7.91 -8.80
N LYS A 113 -7.91 -6.96 -9.69
CA LYS A 113 -6.62 -6.27 -9.71
C LYS A 113 -6.80 -4.82 -10.13
N THR A 114 -6.10 -3.93 -9.43
CA THR A 114 -5.99 -2.51 -9.77
C THR A 114 -4.53 -2.19 -10.02
N ASN A 115 -4.22 -1.62 -11.18
CA ASN A 115 -2.91 -1.12 -11.52
C ASN A 115 -2.99 0.38 -11.86
N ILE A 116 -2.00 1.15 -11.41
CA ILE A 116 -1.98 2.61 -11.59
C ILE A 116 -0.69 2.96 -12.30
N LEU A 117 -0.81 3.40 -13.55
CA LEU A 117 0.32 3.83 -14.39
C LEU A 117 0.42 5.35 -14.34
N LYS A 118 1.65 5.87 -14.20
CA LYS A 118 1.92 7.31 -14.12
C LYS A 118 3.03 7.72 -15.09
N GLY A 119 2.96 8.97 -15.56
CA GLY A 119 3.99 9.58 -16.39
C GLY A 119 4.28 8.77 -17.66
N LYS A 120 5.58 8.55 -17.95
CA LYS A 120 6.03 7.93 -19.19
C LYS A 120 5.48 6.53 -19.42
N GLU A 121 5.32 5.72 -18.38
CA GLU A 121 4.80 4.35 -18.49
C GLU A 121 3.34 4.32 -18.99
N ALA A 122 2.55 5.32 -18.60
CA ALA A 122 1.17 5.47 -19.04
C ALA A 122 1.11 5.92 -20.51
N THR A 123 1.89 6.95 -20.87
CA THR A 123 1.94 7.48 -22.24
C THR A 123 2.56 6.52 -23.25
N ASP A 124 3.53 5.69 -22.83
CA ASP A 124 4.16 4.68 -23.69
C ASP A 124 3.16 3.59 -24.11
N LYS A 125 2.21 3.22 -23.23
CA LYS A 125 1.20 2.18 -23.51
C LYS A 125 -0.08 2.71 -24.16
N TYR A 126 -0.54 3.89 -23.76
CA TYR A 126 -1.87 4.39 -24.10
C TYR A 126 -1.86 5.74 -24.85
N GLY A 127 -0.67 6.28 -25.14
CA GLY A 127 -0.49 7.53 -25.89
C GLY A 127 -0.83 8.79 -25.09
N GLU A 128 -1.07 9.90 -25.80
CA GLU A 128 -1.30 11.23 -25.21
C GLU A 128 -2.53 11.28 -24.29
N LYS A 129 -3.53 10.41 -24.50
CA LYS A 129 -4.71 10.33 -23.62
C LYS A 129 -4.36 9.95 -22.18
N ALA A 130 -3.20 9.33 -21.98
CA ALA A 130 -2.71 8.86 -20.70
C ALA A 130 -1.74 9.82 -20.02
N GLU A 131 -1.62 11.07 -20.48
CA GLU A 131 -0.80 12.11 -19.84
C GLU A 131 -1.14 12.31 -18.36
N ASN A 132 -2.41 12.13 -17.99
CA ASN A 132 -2.88 12.26 -16.61
C ASN A 132 -2.83 10.95 -15.81
N GLY A 133 -2.18 9.92 -16.37
CA GLY A 133 -2.12 8.59 -15.80
C GLY A 133 -3.29 7.68 -16.20
N VAL A 134 -3.13 6.40 -15.93
CA VAL A 134 -4.10 5.35 -16.28
C VAL A 134 -4.39 4.48 -15.07
N ILE A 135 -5.67 4.22 -14.82
CA ILE A 135 -6.12 3.25 -13.83
C ILE A 135 -6.64 2.03 -14.60
N GLU A 136 -5.89 0.93 -14.54
CA GLU A 136 -6.30 -0.36 -15.09
C GLU A 136 -6.96 -1.20 -14.00
N LEU A 137 -8.21 -1.58 -14.23
CA LEU A 137 -8.99 -2.46 -13.37
C LEU A 137 -9.19 -3.77 -14.11
N THR A 138 -8.97 -4.88 -13.43
CA THR A 138 -9.31 -6.22 -13.94
C THR A 138 -10.47 -6.74 -13.12
N ALA A 139 -11.57 -7.11 -13.77
CA ALA A 139 -12.73 -7.70 -13.09
C ALA A 139 -12.47 -9.17 -12.72
N LYS A 140 -12.94 -9.61 -11.56
CA LYS A 140 -12.93 -11.01 -11.15
C LYS A 140 -13.78 -11.83 -12.11
N ASN A 141 -13.26 -12.98 -12.49
CA ASN A 141 -14.07 -13.99 -13.18
C ASN A 141 -15.17 -14.46 -12.23
N LYS A 142 -16.45 -14.26 -12.60
CA LYS A 142 -17.62 -14.73 -11.84
C LYS A 142 -17.67 -16.25 -11.61
N LYS A 143 -16.72 -17.00 -12.19
CA LYS A 143 -16.54 -18.44 -11.98
C LYS A 143 -15.95 -18.81 -10.62
N ASP A 144 -15.33 -17.84 -9.93
CA ASP A 144 -14.58 -18.09 -8.69
C ASP A 144 -15.34 -17.73 -7.41
N HIS A 145 -16.53 -17.11 -7.55
CA HIS A 145 -17.42 -16.78 -6.42
C HIS A 145 -18.72 -17.60 -6.43
N PHE A 146 -18.62 -18.92 -6.63
CA PHE A 146 -19.67 -19.85 -6.20
C PHE A 146 -19.24 -20.51 -4.88
N TYR A 147 -19.15 -19.71 -3.82
CA TYR A 147 -19.30 -20.24 -2.47
C TYR A 147 -20.78 -20.17 -2.14
N LEU A 148 -21.33 -21.29 -1.66
CA LEU A 148 -22.72 -21.46 -1.25
C LEU A 148 -23.18 -20.32 -0.32
N CYS A 149 -23.76 -19.24 -0.85
CA CYS A 149 -24.66 -18.44 -0.03
C CYS A 149 -25.95 -19.24 0.10
N GLN A 150 -26.19 -19.80 1.28
CA GLN A 150 -27.56 -20.05 1.72
C GLN A 150 -28.23 -18.70 1.96
N CYS A 151 -28.53 -17.99 0.88
CA CYS A 151 -29.34 -16.80 0.93
C CYS A 151 -30.79 -17.30 0.86
N SER A 152 -31.45 -17.24 2.02
CA SER A 152 -32.87 -17.51 2.23
C SER A 152 -33.72 -16.62 1.30
N GLY A 153 -33.87 -17.05 0.05
CA GLY A 153 -34.56 -16.34 -1.01
C GLY A 153 -35.44 -17.34 -1.76
N LYS A 154 -36.73 -17.03 -1.82
CA LYS A 154 -37.82 -17.91 -2.28
C LYS A 154 -37.82 -18.15 -3.81
N ASP A 155 -36.68 -18.39 -4.44
CA ASP A 155 -36.63 -18.77 -5.85
C ASP A 155 -36.55 -20.29 -5.98
N LYS A 156 -37.75 -20.91 -6.03
CA LYS A 156 -37.99 -22.35 -6.26
C LYS A 156 -37.66 -22.81 -7.68
N ASN A 157 -36.61 -22.27 -8.31
CA ASN A 157 -36.10 -22.83 -9.57
C ASN A 157 -34.60 -22.58 -9.75
N THR A 158 -33.84 -22.74 -8.68
CA THR A 158 -32.39 -22.77 -8.73
C THR A 158 -31.94 -24.16 -9.14
N LYS A 159 -31.28 -24.23 -10.29
CA LYS A 159 -30.67 -25.44 -10.84
C LYS A 159 -29.57 -25.94 -9.89
N LYS A 160 -29.88 -26.94 -9.06
CA LYS A 160 -28.96 -27.45 -8.03
C LYS A 160 -28.04 -28.54 -8.61
N PRO A 161 -26.75 -28.56 -8.23
CA PRO A 161 -25.85 -29.67 -8.55
C PRO A 161 -26.24 -30.94 -7.79
N ILE A 162 -25.90 -32.10 -8.33
CA ILE A 162 -26.11 -33.41 -7.68
C ILE A 162 -24.93 -33.68 -6.74
N VAL A 163 -25.20 -34.24 -5.57
CA VAL A 163 -24.19 -34.52 -4.55
C VAL A 163 -24.09 -36.02 -4.32
N PHE A 164 -22.87 -36.55 -4.37
CA PHE A 164 -22.56 -37.94 -4.07
C PHE A 164 -21.69 -38.01 -2.81
N LEU A 165 -22.04 -38.89 -1.89
CA LEU A 165 -21.21 -39.27 -0.75
C LEU A 165 -20.74 -40.70 -0.96
N ASP A 166 -19.43 -40.90 -1.02
CA ASP A 166 -18.80 -42.22 -1.22
C ASP A 166 -19.36 -43.00 -2.43
N GLY A 167 -19.71 -42.27 -3.49
CA GLY A 167 -20.29 -42.82 -4.72
C GLY A 167 -21.81 -43.03 -4.70
N GLN A 168 -22.49 -42.73 -3.59
CA GLN A 168 -23.95 -42.79 -3.48
C GLN A 168 -24.59 -41.39 -3.56
N GLU A 169 -25.62 -41.23 -4.40
CA GLU A 169 -26.38 -39.97 -4.51
C GLU A 169 -27.11 -39.68 -3.20
N ILE A 170 -26.93 -38.47 -2.65
CA ILE A 170 -27.56 -38.03 -1.40
C ILE A 170 -28.44 -36.79 -1.62
N THR A 171 -29.48 -36.65 -0.80
CA THR A 171 -30.33 -35.45 -0.79
C THR A 171 -29.69 -34.31 0.01
N GLN A 172 -30.21 -33.09 -0.16
CA GLN A 172 -29.73 -31.94 0.62
C GLN A 172 -29.92 -32.14 2.13
N ASP A 173 -31.02 -32.77 2.54
CA ASP A 173 -31.28 -33.08 3.95
C ASP A 173 -30.25 -34.06 4.55
N GLN A 174 -29.66 -34.92 3.71
CA GLN A 174 -28.59 -35.83 4.12
C GLN A 174 -27.25 -35.11 4.17
N LEU A 175 -26.98 -34.20 3.22
CA LEU A 175 -25.80 -33.36 3.20
C LEU A 175 -25.72 -32.46 4.44
N ASP A 176 -26.84 -31.88 4.87
CA ASP A 176 -26.89 -31.01 6.06
C ASP A 176 -26.61 -31.77 7.37
N LYS A 177 -26.79 -33.10 7.36
CA LYS A 177 -26.47 -33.98 8.50
C LYS A 177 -25.02 -34.46 8.48
N LEU A 178 -24.24 -34.15 7.44
CA LEU A 178 -22.83 -34.52 7.38
C LEU A 178 -21.99 -33.58 8.23
N SER A 179 -21.29 -34.16 9.20
CA SER A 179 -20.29 -33.44 9.98
C SER A 179 -19.03 -33.19 9.13
N PRO A 180 -18.53 -31.94 9.05
CA PRO A 180 -17.31 -31.61 8.31
C PRO A 180 -16.08 -32.40 8.74
N GLU A 181 -16.04 -32.84 10.00
CA GLU A 181 -14.92 -33.58 10.59
C GLU A 181 -14.70 -34.95 9.93
N ASN A 182 -15.78 -35.55 9.42
CA ASN A 182 -15.79 -36.87 8.79
C ASN A 182 -15.53 -36.82 7.28
N ILE A 183 -15.26 -35.65 6.71
CA ILE A 183 -15.00 -35.49 5.27
C ILE A 183 -13.50 -35.58 5.03
N GLU A 184 -13.08 -36.49 4.15
CA GLU A 184 -11.70 -36.63 3.69
C GLU A 184 -11.41 -35.62 2.57
N SER A 185 -12.26 -35.61 1.55
CA SER A 185 -12.08 -34.72 0.40
C SER A 185 -13.40 -34.43 -0.32
N PHE A 186 -13.43 -33.33 -1.06
CA PHE A 186 -14.52 -32.99 -1.97
C PHE A 186 -13.97 -32.71 -3.37
N LYS A 187 -14.72 -33.09 -4.39
CA LYS A 187 -14.38 -32.88 -5.80
C LYS A 187 -15.59 -32.30 -6.52
N ILE A 188 -15.35 -31.28 -7.32
CA ILE A 188 -16.40 -30.57 -8.05
C ILE A 188 -16.19 -30.80 -9.54
N LEU A 189 -17.16 -31.42 -10.20
CA LEU A 189 -17.18 -31.70 -11.63
C LEU A 189 -18.19 -30.75 -12.31
N LYS A 190 -17.71 -29.80 -13.12
CA LYS A 190 -18.55 -28.79 -13.79
C LYS A 190 -18.76 -29.09 -15.28
N ASP A 191 -17.68 -29.27 -16.03
CA ASP A 191 -17.73 -29.29 -17.51
C ASP A 191 -17.83 -30.70 -18.13
N HIS A 192 -17.51 -31.75 -17.36
CA HIS A 192 -17.52 -33.16 -17.81
C HIS A 192 -18.38 -34.08 -16.92
N ALA A 193 -19.26 -33.49 -16.12
CA ALA A 193 -20.11 -34.28 -15.23
C ALA A 193 -21.15 -35.09 -16.02
N THR A 194 -21.61 -34.57 -17.16
CA THR A 194 -22.53 -35.25 -18.08
C THR A 194 -21.94 -36.51 -18.69
N ASP A 195 -20.62 -36.58 -18.86
CA ASP A 195 -19.94 -37.74 -19.44
C ASP A 195 -19.96 -38.95 -18.51
N LYS A 196 -19.98 -38.72 -17.19
CA LYS A 196 -20.02 -39.77 -16.15
C LYS A 196 -21.41 -40.04 -15.58
N TYR A 197 -22.24 -39.01 -15.44
CA TYR A 197 -23.50 -39.06 -14.71
C TYR A 197 -24.73 -38.74 -15.58
N GLY A 198 -24.53 -38.57 -16.90
CA GLY A 198 -25.57 -38.30 -17.87
C GLY A 198 -26.19 -36.90 -17.76
N GLU A 199 -27.29 -36.68 -18.46
CA GLU A 199 -28.00 -35.38 -18.55
C GLU A 199 -28.41 -34.79 -17.18
N ARG A 200 -28.54 -35.63 -16.17
CA ARG A 200 -28.87 -35.21 -14.79
C ARG A 200 -27.77 -34.32 -14.19
N ALA A 201 -26.53 -34.49 -14.64
CA ALA A 201 -25.37 -33.73 -14.18
C ALA A 201 -25.11 -32.43 -14.95
N LYS A 202 -26.09 -31.97 -15.75
CA LYS A 202 -26.01 -30.70 -16.51
C LYS A 202 -25.71 -29.47 -15.64
N TYR A 203 -26.00 -29.54 -14.34
CA TYR A 203 -25.76 -28.47 -13.39
C TYR A 203 -24.57 -28.72 -12.46
N GLY A 204 -23.74 -29.72 -12.79
CA GLY A 204 -22.54 -30.10 -12.05
C GLY A 204 -22.79 -31.20 -11.02
N VAL A 205 -21.69 -31.86 -10.63
CA VAL A 205 -21.66 -32.93 -9.63
C VAL A 205 -20.64 -32.60 -8.55
N ILE A 206 -21.00 -32.81 -7.29
CA ILE A 206 -20.12 -32.71 -6.13
C ILE A 206 -19.93 -34.12 -5.58
N GLU A 207 -18.71 -34.65 -5.64
CA GLU A 207 -18.32 -35.91 -5.00
C GLU A 207 -17.68 -35.61 -3.65
N ILE A 208 -18.18 -36.22 -2.60
CA ILE A 208 -17.67 -36.12 -1.22
C ILE A 208 -17.18 -37.51 -0.83
N THR A 209 -15.95 -37.59 -0.33
CA THR A 209 -15.36 -38.82 0.22
C THR A 209 -15.25 -38.67 1.73
N SER A 210 -15.78 -39.64 2.50
CA SER A 210 -15.67 -39.64 3.95
C SER A 210 -14.37 -40.27 4.44
N LYS A 211 -13.88 -39.84 5.60
CA LYS A 211 -12.74 -40.47 6.28
C LYS A 211 -13.19 -41.84 6.78
N LYS A 212 -12.45 -42.88 6.39
CA LYS A 212 -12.60 -44.24 6.96
C LYS A 212 -11.93 -44.36 8.32
#